data_AF-A0A8J6CHJ3-F1
#
_entry.id   AF-A0A8J6CHJ3-F1
#
_cell.length_a   1.000
_cell.length_b   1.000
_cell.length_c   1.000
_cell.angle_alpha   90.00
_cell.angle_beta   90.00
_cell.angle_gamma   90.00
#
_symmetry.space_group_name_H-M   'P 1'
#
loop_
_entity.id
_entity.type
_entity.pdbx_description
1 polymer ?
#
loop_
_entity_poly.entity_id
_entity_poly.type
_entity_poly.pdbx_seq_one_letter_code
_entity_poly.pdbx_strand_id
1 'polypeptide(L)'
;MFTLVALLAAPAFSGPSARVASPARAASSALATSPRAAAGGVRMSTAPAVKTFNQEAFIAESKEMRLKHLEEQAMFALKIACENYDNAVFPNALIAGDVVITHLLHRLGYLKDGKCKVMVVDTFHLFPETMQFLSEVEKAYGFKAEVFCAEGVPVGDKGAFDKKYGADLWKINIEQYDKVCKVEPFQRGLKSLGTNCMINGRTRWQGFERAWIDQFENAPIGGGLAKCNPIAYWTLEDTFDYIAKHKILHHPLHAKGYPSIGDAKDTIPIPEDGSVRFVNFKFEGDSTKWLDYAQERKGRFVGLANNDGSTKTECGIHVAGAERTFERDLWPGSASVKELATMEEALAIKSKGPGAVVVYAPWCPFCQALEAEFEKLAGATGLPVYKFRGDELRDFAQSEFNTKSFPTINAITSEGAVVKYESEVRTVEAMAAFVKATAK
;
A
#
# COMPACT_ATOMS: atom_id res chain seq x y z
N MET A 1 -21.50 43.88 -1.73
CA MET A 1 -21.79 43.71 -0.28
C MET A 1 -20.72 42.78 0.26
N PHE A 2 -19.65 43.34 0.79
CA PHE A 2 -18.56 42.62 1.46
C PHE A 2 -18.92 42.51 2.95
N THR A 3 -18.75 41.34 3.56
CA THR A 3 -18.79 41.22 5.02
C THR A 3 -17.60 40.39 5.49
N LEU A 4 -16.75 41.09 6.22
CA LEU A 4 -15.56 40.67 6.95
C LEU A 4 -16.02 39.97 8.24
N VAL A 5 -15.47 38.80 8.58
CA VAL A 5 -15.60 38.21 9.92
C VAL A 5 -14.21 37.83 10.44
N ALA A 6 -13.95 38.27 11.66
CA ALA A 6 -12.66 38.38 12.31
C ALA A 6 -12.06 37.06 12.81
N LEU A 7 -10.72 36.99 12.78
CA LEU A 7 -9.88 36.04 13.51
C LEU A 7 -9.98 36.29 15.03
N LEU A 8 -10.20 35.23 15.81
CA LEU A 8 -9.95 35.21 17.26
C LEU A 8 -8.85 34.19 17.57
N ALA A 9 -7.83 34.67 18.29
CA ALA A 9 -6.65 33.93 18.71
C ALA A 9 -6.95 32.98 19.90
N ALA A 10 -6.28 31.82 19.91
CA ALA A 10 -6.35 30.83 20.99
C ALA A 10 -5.45 31.19 22.19
N PRO A 11 -5.79 30.78 23.43
CA PRO A 11 -4.91 30.99 24.58
C PRO A 11 -3.92 29.82 24.75
N ALA A 12 -2.67 30.18 25.04
CA ALA A 12 -1.61 29.27 25.45
C ALA A 12 -1.79 28.85 26.92
N PHE A 13 -1.69 27.55 27.20
CA PHE A 13 -1.63 27.02 28.57
C PHE A 13 -0.18 26.73 28.95
N SER A 14 0.32 27.44 29.95
CA SER A 14 1.61 27.19 30.62
C SER A 14 1.37 26.43 31.93
N GLY A 15 2.05 25.29 32.10
CA GLY A 15 2.01 24.49 33.34
C GLY A 15 3.04 24.97 34.38
N PRO A 16 2.77 24.84 35.69
CA PRO A 16 3.75 25.17 36.71
C PRO A 16 4.63 23.96 37.07
N SER A 17 5.93 24.25 37.15
CA SER A 17 7.00 23.46 37.76
C SER A 17 6.99 23.62 39.28
N ALA A 18 7.19 22.53 40.04
CA ALA A 18 7.71 22.61 41.40
C ALA A 18 8.38 21.27 41.82
N ARG A 19 9.71 21.29 41.92
CA ARG A 19 10.48 20.45 42.86
C ARG A 19 10.46 21.13 44.22
N VAL A 20 10.30 20.41 45.34
CA VAL A 20 11.04 20.63 46.61
C VAL A 20 11.10 19.33 47.42
N ALA A 21 12.25 19.16 48.08
CA ALA A 21 12.75 18.01 48.82
C ALA A 21 12.20 17.80 50.26
N SER A 22 12.55 16.65 50.84
CA SER A 22 12.35 16.23 52.24
C SER A 22 12.90 17.19 53.31
N PRO A 23 12.57 16.93 54.59
CA PRO A 23 13.65 16.56 55.51
C PRO A 23 13.35 15.36 56.43
N ALA A 24 14.40 14.98 57.17
CA ALA A 24 14.66 13.72 57.83
C ALA A 24 14.23 13.62 59.31
N ARG A 25 14.16 12.36 59.78
CA ARG A 25 14.36 11.75 61.12
C ARG A 25 14.72 12.65 62.33
N ALA A 26 14.09 12.34 63.47
CA ALA A 26 14.67 12.39 64.83
C ALA A 26 13.98 11.39 65.77
N ALA A 27 14.60 11.11 66.91
CA ALA A 27 14.62 9.83 67.63
C ALA A 27 13.71 9.71 68.88
N SER A 28 13.40 8.45 69.21
CA SER A 28 13.28 7.78 70.52
C SER A 28 13.14 8.60 71.82
N SER A 29 12.12 8.30 72.62
CA SER A 29 12.32 8.02 74.06
C SER A 29 11.28 7.05 74.60
N ALA A 30 11.73 6.12 75.43
CA ALA A 30 10.92 5.13 76.14
C ALA A 30 10.64 5.61 77.56
N LEU A 31 9.44 5.37 78.08
CA LEU A 31 9.18 5.30 79.52
C LEU A 31 8.08 4.26 79.78
N ALA A 32 8.46 3.25 80.55
CA ALA A 32 7.61 2.18 81.04
C ALA A 32 6.92 2.60 82.35
N THR A 33 5.62 2.30 82.48
CA THR A 33 4.93 2.18 83.78
C THR A 33 3.96 0.99 83.74
N SER A 34 3.92 0.31 84.90
CA SER A 34 3.39 -1.04 85.17
C SER A 34 1.86 -1.23 85.06
N PRO A 35 1.34 -2.48 85.12
CA PRO A 35 0.07 -2.87 84.53
C PRO A 35 -1.12 -2.64 85.45
N ARG A 36 -2.26 -2.24 84.87
CA ARG A 36 -3.56 -2.31 85.52
C ARG A 36 -4.45 -3.27 84.74
N ALA A 37 -4.75 -4.41 85.36
CA ALA A 37 -5.69 -5.38 84.84
C ALA A 37 -7.08 -4.74 84.71
N ALA A 38 -7.59 -4.68 83.49
CA ALA A 38 -8.98 -4.39 83.20
C ALA A 38 -9.48 -5.47 82.24
N ALA A 39 -10.41 -6.28 82.74
CA ALA A 39 -11.16 -7.25 81.96
C ALA A 39 -11.91 -6.52 80.83
N GLY A 40 -11.57 -6.85 79.60
CA GLY A 40 -12.25 -6.38 78.40
C GLY A 40 -12.13 -7.44 77.33
N GLY A 41 -13.24 -8.08 76.98
CA GLY A 41 -13.28 -9.13 75.97
C GLY A 41 -12.66 -8.66 74.66
N VAL A 42 -11.67 -9.41 74.17
CA VAL A 42 -11.14 -9.22 72.82
C VAL A 42 -12.22 -9.67 71.84
N ARG A 43 -13.05 -8.74 71.39
CA ARG A 43 -13.67 -8.91 70.06
C ARG A 43 -12.50 -8.89 69.08
N MET A 44 -12.16 -10.04 68.50
CA MET A 44 -11.36 -10.07 67.28
C MET A 44 -12.15 -9.27 66.25
N SER A 45 -11.76 -8.01 66.06
CA SER A 45 -12.12 -7.26 64.88
C SER A 45 -11.52 -8.01 63.70
N THR A 46 -12.33 -8.83 63.03
CA THR A 46 -12.04 -9.22 61.66
C THR A 46 -12.19 -7.94 60.86
N ALA A 47 -11.11 -7.16 60.77
CA ALA A 47 -11.02 -6.09 59.79
C ALA A 47 -11.42 -6.71 58.44
N PRO A 48 -12.40 -6.14 57.73
CA PRO A 48 -12.81 -6.70 56.46
C PRO A 48 -11.57 -6.78 55.58
N ALA A 49 -11.27 -7.97 55.06
CA ALA A 49 -10.17 -8.16 54.12
C ALA A 49 -10.38 -7.17 52.99
N VAL A 50 -9.56 -6.12 52.96
CA VAL A 50 -9.60 -5.12 51.90
C VAL A 50 -9.29 -5.88 50.62
N LYS A 51 -10.28 -6.02 49.74
CA LYS A 51 -10.04 -6.55 48.39
C LYS A 51 -9.11 -5.56 47.71
N THR A 52 -7.81 -5.83 47.74
CA THR A 52 -6.81 -5.04 47.03
C THR A 52 -6.98 -5.29 45.54
N PHE A 53 -7.21 -4.22 44.78
CA PHE A 53 -7.31 -4.27 43.33
C PHE A 53 -5.99 -4.79 42.74
N ASN A 54 -6.06 -5.89 41.98
CA ASN A 54 -4.90 -6.45 41.28
C ASN A 54 -4.73 -5.75 39.93
N GLN A 55 -3.84 -4.76 39.90
CA GLN A 55 -3.57 -3.94 38.71
C GLN A 55 -3.00 -4.75 37.55
N GLU A 56 -2.08 -5.69 37.83
CA GLU A 56 -1.44 -6.50 36.79
C GLU A 56 -2.44 -7.44 36.11
N ALA A 57 -3.31 -8.09 36.90
CA ALA A 57 -4.38 -8.92 36.36
C ALA A 57 -5.35 -8.11 35.49
N PHE A 58 -5.74 -6.91 35.94
CA PHE A 58 -6.62 -6.03 35.17
C PHE A 58 -5.98 -5.57 33.85
N ILE A 59 -4.70 -5.23 33.85
CA ILE A 59 -3.96 -4.85 32.63
C ILE A 59 -3.93 -6.03 31.64
N ALA A 60 -3.61 -7.23 32.13
CA ALA A 60 -3.57 -8.44 31.30
C ALA A 60 -4.94 -8.76 30.68
N GLU A 61 -6.00 -8.74 31.49
CA GLU A 61 -7.38 -8.96 31.03
C GLU A 61 -7.81 -7.88 30.02
N SER A 62 -7.46 -6.61 30.26
CA SER A 62 -7.76 -5.50 29.34
C SER A 62 -7.05 -5.66 27.99
N LYS A 63 -5.77 -6.07 27.99
CA LYS A 63 -5.03 -6.38 26.76
C LYS A 63 -5.63 -7.57 26.03
N GLU A 64 -6.06 -8.61 26.74
CA GLU A 64 -6.73 -9.75 26.12
C GLU A 64 -8.06 -9.37 25.48
N MET A 65 -8.88 -8.56 26.15
CA MET A 65 -10.13 -8.04 25.59
C MET A 65 -9.89 -7.21 24.32
N ARG A 66 -8.88 -6.33 24.34
CA ARG A 66 -8.48 -5.53 23.17
C ARG A 66 -8.10 -6.44 22.01
N LEU A 67 -7.22 -7.41 22.25
CA LEU A 67 -6.72 -8.28 21.18
C LEU A 67 -7.83 -9.16 20.59
N LYS A 68 -8.75 -9.65 21.43
CA LYS A 68 -9.94 -10.39 20.97
C LYS A 68 -10.82 -9.52 20.09
N HIS A 69 -11.10 -8.28 20.50
CA HIS A 69 -11.90 -7.35 19.69
C HIS A 69 -11.25 -7.08 18.32
N LEU A 70 -9.94 -6.82 18.30
CA LEU A 70 -9.18 -6.56 17.08
C LEU A 70 -9.15 -7.77 16.14
N GLU A 71 -9.03 -9.00 16.68
CA GLU A 71 -9.15 -10.25 15.93
C GLU A 71 -10.53 -10.40 15.30
N GLU A 72 -11.60 -10.25 16.08
CA GLU A 72 -12.98 -10.36 15.60
C GLU A 72 -13.26 -9.34 14.49
N GLN A 73 -12.80 -8.10 14.66
CA GLN A 73 -12.95 -7.02 13.68
C GLN A 73 -12.18 -7.30 12.38
N ALA A 74 -10.95 -7.82 12.47
CA ALA A 74 -10.14 -8.17 11.31
C ALA A 74 -10.73 -9.38 10.56
N MET A 75 -11.13 -10.43 11.28
CA MET A 75 -11.80 -11.59 10.69
C MET A 75 -13.12 -11.20 10.02
N PHE A 76 -13.88 -10.28 10.61
CA PHE A 76 -15.10 -9.76 9.98
C PHE A 76 -14.79 -9.04 8.65
N ALA A 77 -13.80 -8.14 8.62
CA ALA A 77 -13.41 -7.46 7.39
C ALA A 77 -12.94 -8.44 6.29
N LEU A 78 -12.15 -9.46 6.66
CA LEU A 78 -11.71 -10.52 5.74
C LEU A 78 -12.88 -11.35 5.20
N LYS A 79 -13.88 -11.67 6.04
CA LYS A 79 -15.12 -12.34 5.59
C LYS A 79 -15.86 -11.48 4.59
N ILE A 80 -16.09 -10.21 4.90
CA ILE A 80 -16.77 -9.29 3.98
C ILE A 80 -16.02 -9.20 2.64
N ALA A 81 -14.68 -9.09 2.68
CA ALA A 81 -13.87 -9.07 1.47
C ALA A 81 -14.00 -10.37 0.65
N CYS A 82 -13.85 -11.54 1.27
CA CYS A 82 -13.79 -12.82 0.55
C CYS A 82 -15.18 -13.41 0.21
N GLU A 83 -16.25 -12.93 0.83
CA GLU A 83 -17.62 -13.41 0.59
C GLU A 83 -18.44 -12.49 -0.34
N ASN A 84 -18.07 -11.21 -0.45
CA ASN A 84 -18.78 -10.26 -1.33
C ASN A 84 -18.01 -9.93 -2.62
N TYR A 85 -16.77 -10.40 -2.75
CA TYR A 85 -15.95 -10.18 -3.94
C TYR A 85 -15.39 -11.52 -4.43
N ASP A 86 -15.62 -11.82 -5.71
CA ASP A 86 -15.26 -13.12 -6.30
C ASP A 86 -13.75 -13.40 -6.35
N ASN A 87 -12.92 -12.35 -6.42
CA ASN A 87 -11.47 -12.44 -6.60
C ASN A 87 -10.76 -11.52 -5.59
N ALA A 88 -10.84 -11.89 -4.30
CA ALA A 88 -10.02 -11.25 -3.29
C ALA A 88 -8.55 -11.67 -3.44
N VAL A 89 -7.65 -10.69 -3.52
CA VAL A 89 -6.21 -10.92 -3.60
C VAL A 89 -5.52 -10.18 -2.46
N PHE A 90 -4.56 -10.86 -1.84
CA PHE A 90 -3.71 -10.33 -0.78
C PHE A 90 -2.26 -10.21 -1.26
N PRO A 91 -1.82 -9.01 -1.70
CA PRO A 91 -0.42 -8.70 -1.88
C PRO A 91 0.31 -8.75 -0.54
N ASN A 92 1.34 -9.58 -0.47
CA ASN A 92 1.99 -9.97 0.78
C ASN A 92 3.50 -9.75 0.68
N ALA A 93 4.04 -8.90 1.55
CA ALA A 93 5.47 -8.63 1.66
C ALA A 93 6.14 -9.35 2.85
N LEU A 94 5.39 -10.23 3.54
CA LEU A 94 5.83 -11.09 4.64
C LEU A 94 6.32 -10.33 5.88
N ILE A 95 5.91 -9.08 6.04
CA ILE A 95 6.12 -8.30 7.28
C ILE A 95 5.15 -8.74 8.38
N ALA A 96 5.35 -8.25 9.61
CA ALA A 96 4.60 -8.67 10.80
C ALA A 96 3.06 -8.63 10.62
N GLY A 97 2.52 -7.53 10.08
CA GLY A 97 1.09 -7.42 9.80
C GLY A 97 0.61 -8.43 8.76
N ASP A 98 1.42 -8.69 7.74
CA ASP A 98 1.04 -9.57 6.63
C ASP A 98 1.00 -11.05 7.06
N VAL A 99 1.90 -11.48 7.94
CA VAL A 99 1.86 -12.86 8.48
C VAL A 99 0.66 -13.06 9.42
N VAL A 100 0.21 -12.01 10.12
CA VAL A 100 -1.04 -12.04 10.89
C VAL A 100 -2.23 -12.18 9.95
N ILE A 101 -2.32 -11.39 8.88
CA ILE A 101 -3.41 -11.52 7.89
C ILE A 101 -3.42 -12.92 7.26
N THR A 102 -2.24 -13.45 6.91
CA THR A 102 -2.09 -14.81 6.37
C THR A 102 -2.66 -15.85 7.35
N HIS A 103 -2.33 -15.73 8.64
CA HIS A 103 -2.84 -16.60 9.69
C HIS A 103 -4.37 -16.51 9.83
N LEU A 104 -4.93 -15.31 9.79
CA LEU A 104 -6.38 -15.09 9.87
C LEU A 104 -7.12 -15.68 8.64
N LEU A 105 -6.61 -15.44 7.43
CA LEU A 105 -7.13 -16.03 6.19
C LEU A 105 -7.09 -17.57 6.22
N HIS A 106 -6.01 -18.15 6.74
CA HIS A 106 -5.90 -19.59 6.94
C HIS A 106 -6.96 -20.10 7.92
N ARG A 107 -7.13 -19.45 9.07
CA ARG A 107 -8.13 -19.84 10.08
C ARG A 107 -9.57 -19.71 9.58
N LEU A 108 -9.82 -18.83 8.62
CA LEU A 108 -11.10 -18.69 7.92
C LEU A 108 -11.29 -19.73 6.81
N GLY A 109 -10.26 -20.50 6.45
CA GLY A 109 -10.29 -21.48 5.36
C GLY A 109 -10.09 -20.87 3.96
N TYR A 110 -9.93 -19.55 3.85
CA TYR A 110 -9.95 -18.85 2.56
C TYR A 110 -8.71 -19.05 1.71
N LEU A 111 -7.57 -19.40 2.32
CA LEU A 111 -6.39 -19.82 1.56
C LEU A 111 -6.59 -21.21 0.95
N LYS A 112 -7.18 -22.15 1.71
CA LYS A 112 -7.38 -23.53 1.28
C LYS A 112 -8.45 -23.65 0.19
N ASP A 113 -9.55 -22.92 0.36
CA ASP A 113 -10.69 -22.99 -0.55
C ASP A 113 -10.53 -22.06 -1.77
N GLY A 114 -9.40 -21.33 -1.85
CA GLY A 114 -9.06 -20.45 -2.98
C GLY A 114 -9.86 -19.15 -3.03
N LYS A 115 -10.68 -18.84 -2.02
CA LYS A 115 -11.44 -17.58 -1.91
C LYS A 115 -10.54 -16.34 -1.84
N CYS A 116 -9.32 -16.50 -1.32
CA CYS A 116 -8.30 -15.47 -1.35
C CYS A 116 -7.01 -16.02 -1.95
N LYS A 117 -6.51 -15.34 -2.99
CA LYS A 117 -5.18 -15.62 -3.55
C LYS A 117 -4.14 -14.73 -2.88
N VAL A 118 -2.96 -15.30 -2.64
CA VAL A 118 -1.81 -14.52 -2.13
C VAL A 118 -0.91 -14.20 -3.31
N MET A 119 -0.53 -12.93 -3.46
CA MET A 119 0.46 -12.52 -4.46
C MET A 119 1.69 -11.92 -3.78
N VAL A 120 2.86 -12.16 -4.36
CA VAL A 120 4.15 -11.61 -3.88
C VAL A 120 4.84 -10.94 -5.05
N VAL A 121 5.46 -9.79 -4.80
CA VAL A 121 6.30 -9.12 -5.79
C VAL A 121 7.76 -9.36 -5.47
N ASP A 122 8.44 -10.16 -6.29
CA ASP A 122 9.89 -10.33 -6.25
C ASP A 122 10.55 -9.18 -7.01
N THR A 123 11.16 -8.27 -6.24
CA THR A 123 11.85 -7.10 -6.77
C THR A 123 13.25 -7.41 -7.27
N PHE A 124 13.74 -8.65 -7.11
CA PHE A 124 15.13 -9.08 -7.25
C PHE A 124 16.12 -8.46 -6.25
N HIS A 125 15.62 -7.63 -5.31
CA HIS A 125 16.42 -6.89 -4.35
C HIS A 125 15.95 -7.09 -2.91
N LEU A 126 15.03 -8.03 -2.67
CA LEU A 126 14.62 -8.46 -1.33
C LEU A 126 15.80 -9.07 -0.57
N PHE A 127 15.66 -9.20 0.75
CA PHE A 127 16.61 -10.00 1.52
C PHE A 127 16.57 -11.46 1.08
N PRO A 128 17.71 -12.19 1.05
CA PRO A 128 17.73 -13.62 0.73
C PRO A 128 16.78 -14.45 1.59
N GLU A 129 16.62 -14.06 2.86
CA GLU A 129 15.70 -14.70 3.81
C GLU A 129 14.23 -14.58 3.40
N THR A 130 13.83 -13.58 2.62
CA THR A 130 12.42 -13.29 2.35
C THR A 130 11.75 -14.36 1.49
N MET A 131 12.38 -14.80 0.39
CA MET A 131 11.82 -15.85 -0.47
C MET A 131 11.95 -17.25 0.16
N GLN A 132 12.96 -17.46 1.02
CA GLN A 132 13.05 -18.67 1.85
C GLN A 132 11.89 -18.73 2.85
N PHE A 133 11.64 -17.62 3.54
CA PHE A 133 10.54 -17.50 4.48
C PHE A 133 9.17 -17.63 3.81
N LEU A 134 8.99 -17.12 2.58
CA LEU A 134 7.78 -17.37 1.79
C LEU A 134 7.48 -18.87 1.66
N SER A 135 8.50 -19.67 1.34
CA SER A 135 8.36 -21.12 1.16
C SER A 135 7.95 -21.82 2.46
N GLU A 136 8.45 -21.35 3.61
CA GLU A 136 8.06 -21.84 4.93
C GLU A 136 6.59 -21.50 5.25
N VAL A 137 6.17 -20.27 4.97
CA VAL A 137 4.80 -19.78 5.17
C VAL A 137 3.80 -20.53 4.27
N GLU A 138 4.12 -20.72 2.99
CA GLU A 138 3.34 -21.51 2.03
C GLU A 138 3.12 -22.94 2.55
N LYS A 139 4.19 -23.59 3.02
CA LYS A 139 4.14 -24.95 3.58
C LYS A 139 3.31 -25.01 4.86
N ALA A 140 3.47 -24.05 5.76
CA ALA A 140 2.79 -24.04 7.05
C ALA A 140 1.28 -23.80 6.92
N TYR A 141 0.86 -22.96 5.98
CA TYR A 141 -0.55 -22.58 5.81
C TYR A 141 -1.26 -23.26 4.64
N GLY A 142 -0.53 -24.04 3.82
CA GLY A 142 -1.08 -24.87 2.76
C GLY A 142 -1.60 -24.07 1.56
N PHE A 143 -0.83 -23.10 1.09
CA PHE A 143 -1.15 -22.32 -0.12
C PHE A 143 0.09 -22.15 -1.00
N LYS A 144 -0.12 -21.72 -2.25
CA LYS A 144 0.96 -21.29 -3.16
C LYS A 144 0.72 -19.83 -3.55
N ALA A 145 1.75 -18.99 -3.38
CA ALA A 145 1.71 -17.60 -3.78
C ALA A 145 1.92 -17.46 -5.29
N GLU A 146 1.20 -16.50 -5.87
CA GLU A 146 1.41 -16.04 -7.24
C GLU A 146 2.53 -14.98 -7.23
N VAL A 147 3.71 -15.36 -7.74
CA VAL A 147 4.90 -14.49 -7.67
C VAL A 147 5.06 -13.72 -8.98
N PHE A 148 5.08 -12.39 -8.87
CA PHE A 148 5.30 -11.47 -9.98
C PHE A 148 6.64 -10.77 -9.82
N CYS A 149 7.33 -10.52 -10.92
CA CYS A 149 8.59 -9.79 -10.98
C CYS A 149 8.66 -8.99 -12.28
N ALA A 150 9.74 -8.26 -12.54
CA ALA A 150 9.88 -7.43 -13.73
C ALA A 150 9.58 -8.20 -15.02
N GLU A 151 8.77 -7.62 -15.92
CA GLU A 151 8.32 -8.26 -17.14
C GLU A 151 9.48 -8.83 -17.98
N GLY A 152 9.34 -10.09 -18.43
CA GLY A 152 10.33 -10.77 -19.26
C GLY A 152 11.60 -11.20 -18.53
N VAL A 153 11.63 -11.13 -17.19
CA VAL A 153 12.71 -11.69 -16.36
C VAL A 153 12.16 -12.90 -15.60
N PRO A 154 12.87 -14.03 -15.54
CA PRO A 154 12.46 -15.17 -14.70
C PRO A 154 12.49 -14.81 -13.20
N VAL A 155 11.49 -15.25 -12.45
CA VAL A 155 11.42 -15.08 -10.98
C VAL A 155 12.69 -15.64 -10.33
N GLY A 156 13.27 -14.91 -9.37
CA GLY A 156 14.51 -15.29 -8.70
C GLY A 156 15.80 -15.14 -9.52
N ASP A 157 15.73 -14.79 -10.81
CA ASP A 157 16.91 -14.61 -11.66
C ASP A 157 17.40 -13.14 -11.67
N LYS A 158 18.08 -12.76 -10.58
CA LYS A 158 18.72 -11.44 -10.49
C LYS A 158 19.75 -11.20 -11.61
N GLY A 159 20.43 -12.25 -12.09
CA GLY A 159 21.41 -12.12 -13.17
C GLY A 159 20.77 -11.67 -14.49
N ALA A 160 19.60 -12.23 -14.82
CA ALA A 160 18.81 -11.80 -15.97
C ALA A 160 18.28 -10.36 -15.80
N PHE A 161 17.85 -9.98 -14.59
CA PHE A 161 17.50 -8.59 -14.29
C PHE A 161 18.67 -7.64 -14.54
N ASP A 162 19.83 -7.93 -13.96
CA ASP A 162 21.04 -7.11 -14.04
C ASP A 162 21.49 -6.93 -15.50
N LYS A 163 21.36 -7.98 -16.32
CA LYS A 163 21.66 -7.92 -17.77
C LYS A 163 20.69 -7.02 -18.55
N LYS A 164 19.40 -7.01 -18.18
CA LYS A 164 18.35 -6.26 -18.89
C LYS A 164 18.30 -4.80 -18.48
N TYR A 165 18.43 -4.52 -17.19
CA TYR A 165 18.16 -3.21 -16.59
C TYR A 165 19.38 -2.55 -15.92
N GLY A 166 20.47 -3.29 -15.74
CA GLY A 166 21.65 -2.83 -15.01
C GLY A 166 21.57 -3.13 -13.51
N ALA A 167 22.70 -3.56 -12.94
CA ALA A 167 22.78 -4.03 -11.57
C ALA A 167 22.59 -2.97 -10.48
N ASP A 168 22.58 -1.67 -10.84
CA ASP A 168 22.48 -0.53 -9.92
C ASP A 168 21.34 0.42 -10.32
N LEU A 169 20.29 -0.07 -11.00
CA LEU A 169 19.22 0.77 -11.54
C LEU A 169 18.62 1.73 -10.50
N TRP A 170 18.46 1.29 -9.24
CA TRP A 170 17.91 2.14 -8.17
C TRP A 170 18.78 3.36 -7.82
N LYS A 171 20.09 3.31 -8.08
CA LYS A 171 21.01 4.45 -7.88
C LYS A 171 20.95 5.41 -9.06
N ILE A 172 20.71 4.88 -10.26
CA ILE A 172 20.72 5.64 -11.51
C ILE A 172 19.39 6.33 -11.73
N ASN A 173 18.28 5.60 -11.54
CA ASN A 173 16.92 6.08 -11.74
C ASN A 173 15.95 5.30 -10.86
N ILE A 174 15.64 5.85 -9.69
CA ILE A 174 14.78 5.23 -8.68
C ILE A 174 13.32 5.12 -9.15
N GLU A 175 12.81 6.05 -9.95
CA GLU A 175 11.46 5.97 -10.50
C GLU A 175 11.34 4.83 -11.50
N GLN A 176 12.33 4.66 -12.38
CA GLN A 176 12.37 3.53 -13.31
C GLN A 176 12.52 2.21 -12.55
N TYR A 177 13.34 2.16 -11.50
CA TYR A 177 13.45 1.01 -10.61
C TYR A 177 12.11 0.64 -9.98
N ASP A 178 11.43 1.61 -9.35
CA ASP A 178 10.13 1.40 -8.73
C ASP A 178 9.09 0.97 -9.79
N LYS A 179 9.11 1.57 -10.98
CA LYS A 179 8.23 1.19 -12.10
C LYS A 179 8.40 -0.29 -12.45
N VAL A 180 9.61 -0.74 -12.76
CA VAL A 180 9.84 -2.10 -13.32
C VAL A 180 9.89 -3.19 -12.26
N CYS A 181 10.34 -2.88 -11.04
CA CYS A 181 10.52 -3.89 -9.98
C CYS A 181 9.33 -3.99 -9.03
N LYS A 182 8.50 -2.94 -8.92
CA LYS A 182 7.43 -2.88 -7.90
C LYS A 182 6.08 -2.61 -8.51
N VAL A 183 5.93 -1.49 -9.21
CA VAL A 183 4.63 -1.00 -9.67
C VAL A 183 4.09 -1.86 -10.80
N GLU A 184 4.83 -2.06 -11.89
CA GLU A 184 4.36 -2.87 -13.03
C GLU A 184 4.06 -4.31 -12.62
N PRO A 185 4.92 -5.05 -11.90
CA PRO A 185 4.63 -6.43 -11.53
C PRO A 185 3.43 -6.54 -10.58
N PHE A 186 3.27 -5.58 -9.66
CA PHE A 186 2.11 -5.48 -8.79
C PHE A 186 0.82 -5.29 -9.59
N GLN A 187 0.80 -4.33 -10.51
CA GLN A 187 -0.35 -4.03 -11.35
C GLN A 187 -0.70 -5.21 -12.27
N ARG A 188 0.30 -5.81 -12.92
CA ARG A 188 0.12 -7.01 -13.73
C ARG A 188 -0.43 -8.16 -12.89
N GLY A 189 0.06 -8.35 -11.66
CA GLY A 189 -0.47 -9.35 -10.76
C GLY A 189 -1.94 -9.15 -10.41
N LEU A 190 -2.33 -7.94 -10.02
CA LEU A 190 -3.73 -7.63 -9.74
C LEU A 190 -4.63 -7.89 -10.96
N LYS A 191 -4.18 -7.50 -12.15
CA LYS A 191 -4.90 -7.69 -13.42
C LYS A 191 -5.00 -9.16 -13.82
N SER A 192 -3.89 -9.89 -13.84
CA SER A 192 -3.84 -11.29 -14.24
C SER A 192 -4.65 -12.18 -13.31
N LEU A 193 -4.81 -11.78 -12.04
CA LEU A 193 -5.63 -12.50 -11.07
C LEU A 193 -7.11 -12.10 -11.07
N GLY A 194 -7.51 -11.12 -11.89
CA GLY A 194 -8.90 -10.64 -11.97
C GLY A 194 -9.38 -9.95 -10.69
N THR A 195 -8.45 -9.30 -9.97
CA THR A 195 -8.70 -8.81 -8.61
C THR A 195 -9.81 -7.76 -8.58
N ASN A 196 -10.84 -8.00 -7.76
CA ASN A 196 -11.91 -7.04 -7.47
C ASN A 196 -11.93 -6.56 -6.01
N CYS A 197 -11.17 -7.23 -5.12
CA CYS A 197 -10.86 -6.72 -3.79
C CYS A 197 -9.39 -6.97 -3.42
N MET A 198 -8.67 -5.92 -3.03
CA MET A 198 -7.28 -6.00 -2.56
C MET A 198 -7.21 -5.90 -1.05
N ILE A 199 -6.93 -7.03 -0.41
CA ILE A 199 -6.58 -7.10 1.01
C ILE A 199 -5.14 -6.59 1.18
N ASN A 200 -4.82 -5.82 2.21
CA ASN A 200 -3.46 -5.33 2.44
C ASN A 200 -3.14 -5.10 3.92
N GLY A 201 -1.85 -5.10 4.27
CA GLY A 201 -1.36 -4.93 5.65
C GLY A 201 -1.18 -3.50 6.14
N ARG A 202 -1.85 -2.51 5.55
CA ARG A 202 -1.75 -1.12 6.02
C ARG A 202 -2.47 -0.95 7.37
N THR A 203 -1.84 -0.23 8.28
CA THR A 203 -2.40 0.16 9.58
C THR A 203 -2.36 1.67 9.74
N ARG A 204 -3.22 2.22 10.59
CA ARG A 204 -3.14 3.63 10.99
C ARG A 204 -1.90 3.92 11.82
N TRP A 205 -1.37 2.91 12.52
CA TRP A 205 -0.16 3.01 13.35
C TRP A 205 1.11 3.37 12.56
N GLN A 206 1.11 3.06 11.27
CA GLN A 206 2.16 3.45 10.32
C GLN A 206 2.22 4.95 10.04
N GLY A 207 1.18 5.69 10.43
CA GLY A 207 1.09 7.13 10.35
C GLY A 207 1.11 7.73 8.95
N PHE A 208 1.44 9.01 8.89
CA PHE A 208 1.45 9.81 7.65
C PHE A 208 0.13 9.67 6.88
N GLU A 209 0.18 9.37 5.58
CA GLU A 209 -0.99 9.13 4.72
C GLU A 209 -1.89 7.96 5.18
N ARG A 210 -1.38 7.06 6.03
CA ARG A 210 -2.13 5.91 6.54
C ARG A 210 -2.92 6.22 7.82
N ALA A 211 -2.67 7.37 8.46
CA ALA A 211 -3.22 7.70 9.78
C ALA A 211 -4.75 7.71 9.88
N TRP A 212 -5.44 7.87 8.74
CA TRP A 212 -6.89 7.98 8.63
C TRP A 212 -7.55 6.89 7.78
N ILE A 213 -6.83 5.82 7.41
CA ILE A 213 -7.47 4.72 6.69
C ILE A 213 -8.49 4.00 7.58
N ASP A 214 -9.53 3.47 6.95
CA ASP A 214 -10.53 2.59 7.56
C ASP A 214 -10.37 1.16 7.04
N GLN A 215 -11.16 0.21 7.56
CA GLN A 215 -11.09 -1.20 7.12
C GLN A 215 -11.44 -1.41 5.65
N PHE A 216 -12.23 -0.51 5.07
CA PHE A 216 -12.48 -0.47 3.64
C PHE A 216 -12.28 0.93 3.10
N GLU A 217 -11.59 1.02 1.95
CA GLU A 217 -11.56 2.23 1.15
C GLU A 217 -12.51 2.05 -0.04
N ASN A 218 -13.40 3.01 -0.21
CA ASN A 218 -14.40 2.97 -1.28
C ASN A 218 -13.71 3.02 -2.65
N ALA A 219 -14.07 2.08 -3.52
CA ALA A 219 -13.76 2.18 -4.93
C ALA A 219 -14.51 3.40 -5.53
N PRO A 220 -13.92 4.12 -6.49
CA PRO A 220 -14.61 5.17 -7.23
C PRO A 220 -15.92 4.66 -7.85
N ILE A 221 -16.94 5.54 -7.89
CA ILE A 221 -18.20 5.27 -8.58
C ILE A 221 -17.90 5.08 -10.08
N GLY A 222 -18.23 3.91 -10.64
CA GLY A 222 -17.97 3.57 -12.05
C GLY A 222 -16.88 2.52 -12.29
N GLY A 223 -16.25 2.02 -11.22
CA GLY A 223 -15.26 0.94 -11.30
C GLY A 223 -13.95 1.31 -10.61
N GLY A 224 -13.40 0.34 -9.87
CA GLY A 224 -12.11 0.45 -9.18
C GLY A 224 -11.92 -0.68 -8.19
N LEU A 225 -10.67 -0.87 -7.73
CA LEU A 225 -10.35 -1.87 -6.70
C LEU A 225 -11.04 -1.50 -5.39
N ALA A 226 -11.85 -2.41 -4.83
CA ALA A 226 -12.12 -2.34 -3.40
C ALA A 226 -10.82 -2.62 -2.65
N LYS A 227 -10.52 -1.87 -1.59
CA LYS A 227 -9.35 -2.15 -0.74
C LYS A 227 -9.82 -2.50 0.66
N CYS A 228 -9.36 -3.63 1.18
CA CYS A 228 -9.62 -4.07 2.54
C CYS A 228 -8.34 -3.96 3.37
N ASN A 229 -8.37 -3.17 4.43
CA ASN A 229 -7.30 -3.00 5.42
C ASN A 229 -7.73 -3.70 6.72
N PRO A 230 -7.72 -5.05 6.81
CA PRO A 230 -8.37 -5.79 7.91
C PRO A 230 -7.82 -5.42 9.29
N ILE A 231 -6.54 -5.04 9.35
CA ILE A 231 -5.82 -4.66 10.56
C ILE A 231 -5.63 -3.14 10.70
N ALA A 232 -6.46 -2.32 10.03
CA ALA A 232 -6.35 -0.85 10.02
C ALA A 232 -6.17 -0.23 11.42
N TYR A 233 -6.86 -0.75 12.43
CA TYR A 233 -6.86 -0.22 13.80
C TYR A 233 -5.87 -0.89 14.75
N TRP A 234 -5.04 -1.80 14.26
CA TRP A 234 -4.03 -2.49 15.07
C TRP A 234 -2.80 -1.58 15.25
N THR A 235 -2.23 -1.61 16.45
CA THR A 235 -0.88 -1.08 16.67
C THR A 235 0.17 -2.14 16.30
N LEU A 236 1.43 -1.73 16.24
CA LEU A 236 2.52 -2.70 16.11
C LEU A 236 2.62 -3.63 17.33
N GLU A 237 2.33 -3.12 18.53
CA GLU A 237 2.29 -3.93 19.76
C GLU A 237 1.22 -5.01 19.65
N ASP A 238 -0.01 -4.66 19.23
CA ASP A 238 -1.10 -5.63 19.03
C ASP A 238 -0.69 -6.73 18.04
N THR A 239 0.04 -6.34 16.98
CA THR A 239 0.51 -7.28 15.94
C THR A 239 1.50 -8.30 16.51
N PHE A 240 2.53 -7.85 17.24
CA PHE A 240 3.51 -8.75 17.84
C PHE A 240 2.94 -9.54 19.03
N ASP A 241 2.02 -8.96 19.81
CA ASP A 241 1.28 -9.67 20.86
C ASP A 241 0.45 -10.82 20.25
N TYR A 242 -0.20 -10.59 19.11
CA TYR A 242 -0.93 -11.64 18.38
C TYR A 242 0.00 -12.73 17.85
N ILE A 243 1.13 -12.34 17.24
CA ILE A 243 2.19 -13.27 16.80
C ILE A 243 2.66 -14.13 17.98
N ALA A 244 2.88 -13.52 19.14
CA ALA A 244 3.35 -14.21 20.33
C ALA A 244 2.31 -15.16 20.94
N LYS A 245 1.04 -14.74 20.97
CA LYS A 245 -0.10 -15.52 21.47
C LYS A 245 -0.33 -16.78 20.63
N HIS A 246 -0.33 -16.64 19.30
CA HIS A 246 -0.66 -17.72 18.38
C HIS A 246 0.56 -18.47 17.82
N LYS A 247 1.77 -18.10 18.24
CA LYS A 247 3.03 -18.69 17.78
C LYS A 247 3.17 -18.66 16.25
N ILE A 248 2.80 -17.52 15.66
CA ILE A 248 2.78 -17.31 14.21
C ILE A 248 4.21 -17.24 13.67
N LEU A 249 4.48 -17.96 12.58
CA LEU A 249 5.73 -17.80 11.82
C LEU A 249 5.90 -16.33 11.40
N HIS A 250 7.05 -15.75 11.68
CA HIS A 250 7.36 -14.35 11.41
C HIS A 250 8.76 -14.22 10.82
N HIS A 251 8.99 -13.15 10.08
CA HIS A 251 10.21 -12.98 9.29
C HIS A 251 11.47 -13.03 10.19
N PRO A 252 12.51 -13.82 9.85
CA PRO A 252 13.68 -14.02 10.71
C PRO A 252 14.48 -12.72 10.96
N LEU A 253 14.33 -11.71 10.10
CA LEU A 253 14.95 -10.40 10.29
C LEU A 253 14.38 -9.61 11.49
N HIS A 254 13.20 -9.96 12.01
CA HIS A 254 12.75 -9.38 13.28
C HIS A 254 13.71 -9.71 14.44
N ALA A 255 14.36 -10.88 14.40
CA ALA A 255 15.42 -11.24 15.34
C ALA A 255 16.75 -10.49 15.09
N LYS A 256 16.88 -9.80 13.95
CA LYS A 256 18.05 -9.00 13.57
C LYS A 256 17.83 -7.49 13.65
N GLY A 257 16.70 -7.05 14.21
CA GLY A 257 16.46 -5.63 14.45
C GLY A 257 15.55 -4.91 13.46
N TYR A 258 14.89 -5.64 12.56
CA TYR A 258 14.07 -5.05 11.50
C TYR A 258 12.56 -5.10 11.84
N PRO A 259 11.91 -3.99 12.26
CA PRO A 259 10.46 -3.97 12.47
C PRO A 259 9.67 -4.00 11.15
N SER A 260 10.23 -3.44 10.07
CA SER A 260 9.67 -3.45 8.73
C SER A 260 10.72 -3.90 7.72
N ILE A 261 10.32 -4.69 6.73
CA ILE A 261 11.23 -5.32 5.75
C ILE A 261 10.79 -4.99 4.33
N GLY A 262 11.75 -4.60 3.50
CA GLY A 262 11.60 -4.31 2.08
C GLY A 262 12.78 -4.82 1.26
N ASP A 263 13.26 -4.01 0.32
CA ASP A 263 14.48 -4.33 -0.41
C ASP A 263 15.69 -4.19 0.51
N ALA A 264 16.63 -5.13 0.44
CA ALA A 264 17.80 -5.18 1.29
C ALA A 264 18.69 -3.93 1.20
N LYS A 265 18.71 -3.29 0.03
CA LYS A 265 19.51 -2.10 -0.26
C LYS A 265 19.05 -0.83 0.45
N ASP A 266 17.78 -0.77 0.88
CA ASP A 266 17.14 0.44 1.40
C ASP A 266 16.40 0.22 2.72
N THR A 267 16.69 -0.90 3.38
CA THR A 267 16.08 -1.29 4.64
C THR A 267 17.15 -1.48 5.72
N ILE A 268 17.00 -0.80 6.86
CA ILE A 268 17.93 -0.87 8.00
C ILE A 268 17.21 -1.28 9.31
N PRO A 269 17.95 -1.80 10.31
CA PRO A 269 17.41 -2.05 11.64
C PRO A 269 16.95 -0.76 12.35
N ILE A 270 16.06 -0.89 13.33
CA ILE A 270 15.66 0.19 14.22
C ILE A 270 15.86 -0.23 15.69
N PRO A 271 16.56 0.54 16.53
CA PRO A 271 17.59 1.50 16.14
C PRO A 271 18.63 0.84 15.23
N GLU A 272 19.46 1.64 14.55
CA GLU A 272 20.40 1.14 13.53
C GLU A 272 21.44 0.15 14.10
N ASP A 273 21.66 0.17 15.41
CA ASP A 273 22.50 -0.80 16.12
C ASP A 273 21.87 -2.20 16.28
N GLY A 274 20.60 -2.37 15.88
CA GLY A 274 19.86 -3.62 15.99
C GLY A 274 19.67 -4.09 17.44
N SER A 275 19.68 -3.17 18.41
CA SER A 275 19.54 -3.47 19.84
C SER A 275 18.15 -3.95 20.24
N VAL A 276 17.12 -3.60 19.47
CA VAL A 276 15.73 -4.03 19.69
C VAL A 276 15.40 -5.15 18.74
N ARG A 277 14.91 -6.28 19.24
CA ARG A 277 14.68 -7.50 18.46
C ARG A 277 13.42 -8.20 18.93
N PHE A 278 12.83 -9.01 18.06
CA PHE A 278 11.78 -9.94 18.45
C PHE A 278 12.28 -11.37 18.25
N VAL A 279 12.52 -12.07 19.35
CA VAL A 279 13.16 -13.39 19.40
C VAL A 279 12.32 -14.32 20.25
N ASN A 280 12.05 -15.54 19.78
CA ASN A 280 11.27 -16.54 20.51
C ASN A 280 9.95 -15.99 21.08
N PHE A 281 9.25 -15.17 20.30
CA PHE A 281 7.97 -14.55 20.66
C PHE A 281 8.04 -13.54 21.81
N LYS A 282 9.20 -12.91 22.01
CA LYS A 282 9.41 -11.87 23.02
C LYS A 282 10.29 -10.75 22.45
N PHE A 283 10.06 -9.54 22.94
CA PHE A 283 10.96 -8.44 22.67
C PHE A 283 12.22 -8.54 23.54
N GLU A 284 13.36 -8.28 22.90
CA GLU A 284 14.64 -8.00 23.55
C GLU A 284 15.01 -6.53 23.28
N GLY A 285 15.61 -5.87 24.28
CA GLY A 285 15.94 -4.44 24.20
C GLY A 285 14.78 -3.51 24.54
N ASP A 286 14.95 -2.21 24.26
CA ASP A 286 13.94 -1.17 24.48
C ASP A 286 12.89 -1.18 23.36
N SER A 287 11.84 -2.00 23.50
CA SER A 287 10.79 -2.16 22.47
C SER A 287 10.09 -0.84 22.11
N THR A 288 10.16 0.21 22.94
CA THR A 288 9.57 1.52 22.63
C THR A 288 10.13 2.13 21.34
N LYS A 289 11.35 1.75 20.93
CA LYS A 289 11.93 2.21 19.65
C LYS A 289 11.21 1.68 18.42
N TRP A 290 10.53 0.53 18.54
CA TRP A 290 9.67 -0.02 17.49
C TRP A 290 8.22 0.39 17.70
N LEU A 291 7.77 0.29 18.95
CA LEU A 291 6.36 0.36 19.32
C LEU A 291 5.82 1.78 19.41
N ASP A 292 6.63 2.81 19.16
CA ASP A 292 6.15 4.18 19.02
C ASP A 292 5.53 4.43 17.63
N TYR A 293 4.66 5.41 17.54
CA TYR A 293 3.87 5.71 16.35
C TYR A 293 4.78 6.00 15.15
N ALA A 294 4.46 5.37 14.01
CA ALA A 294 5.18 5.46 12.73
C ALA A 294 6.67 5.02 12.74
N GLN A 295 7.24 4.58 13.87
CA GLN A 295 8.67 4.25 13.94
C GLN A 295 9.05 3.01 13.11
N GLU A 296 8.14 2.04 12.94
CA GLU A 296 8.45 0.84 12.15
C GLU A 296 8.85 1.14 10.71
N ARG A 297 8.38 2.26 10.14
CA ARG A 297 8.68 2.67 8.76
C ARG A 297 9.98 3.45 8.65
N LYS A 298 10.56 3.92 9.76
CA LYS A 298 11.76 4.76 9.75
C LYS A 298 12.98 4.06 9.15
N GLY A 299 13.04 2.74 9.26
CA GLY A 299 14.10 1.93 8.68
C GLY A 299 13.94 1.64 7.19
N ARG A 300 12.89 2.17 6.52
CA ARG A 300 12.58 1.91 5.11
C ARG A 300 13.00 3.08 4.22
N PHE A 301 13.36 2.76 2.98
CA PHE A 301 13.75 3.72 1.94
C PHE A 301 14.96 4.59 2.31
N VAL A 302 15.83 4.07 3.19
CA VAL A 302 16.99 4.81 3.67
C VAL A 302 17.98 5.04 2.52
N GLY A 303 18.42 6.29 2.37
CA GLY A 303 19.34 6.69 1.30
C GLY A 303 18.68 6.89 -0.06
N LEU A 304 17.35 6.90 -0.14
CA LEU A 304 16.60 7.14 -1.38
C LEU A 304 15.92 8.51 -1.38
N ALA A 305 15.95 9.19 -2.52
CA ALA A 305 15.21 10.42 -2.79
C ALA A 305 14.33 10.23 -4.02
N ASN A 306 13.21 10.94 -4.10
CA ASN A 306 12.40 11.04 -5.31
C ASN A 306 13.11 11.97 -6.34
N ASN A 307 12.67 11.99 -7.61
CA ASN A 307 13.30 12.84 -8.63
C ASN A 307 13.18 14.35 -8.35
N ASP A 308 12.20 14.76 -7.55
CA ASP A 308 12.05 16.13 -7.05
C ASP A 308 13.02 16.48 -5.91
N GLY A 309 13.86 15.53 -5.48
CA GLY A 309 14.83 15.67 -4.40
C GLY A 309 14.25 15.47 -3.00
N SER A 310 12.95 15.21 -2.85
CA SER A 310 12.34 14.91 -1.54
C SER A 310 12.71 13.51 -1.05
N THR A 311 12.78 13.33 0.28
CA THR A 311 13.03 12.01 0.87
C THR A 311 11.90 11.05 0.54
N LYS A 312 12.24 9.84 0.07
CA LYS A 312 11.26 8.79 -0.17
C LYS A 312 10.77 8.21 1.17
N THR A 313 9.46 8.25 1.41
CA THR A 313 8.84 7.75 2.65
C THR A 313 7.87 6.59 2.44
N GLU A 314 7.57 6.24 1.17
CA GLU A 314 6.56 5.26 0.82
C GLU A 314 6.97 4.42 -0.40
N CYS A 315 6.46 3.19 -0.42
CA CYS A 315 6.62 2.28 -1.54
C CYS A 315 5.86 2.77 -2.75
N GLY A 316 6.44 2.63 -3.95
CA GLY A 316 5.79 2.97 -5.22
C GLY A 316 4.40 2.35 -5.38
N ILE A 317 4.11 1.19 -4.77
CA ILE A 317 2.81 0.50 -4.85
C ILE A 317 1.71 1.12 -3.96
N HIS A 318 2.07 1.98 -3.00
CA HIS A 318 1.14 2.59 -2.05
C HIS A 318 0.89 4.08 -2.31
N VAL A 319 1.52 4.64 -3.33
CA VAL A 319 1.31 6.03 -3.75
C VAL A 319 -0.05 6.12 -4.45
N ALA A 320 -0.83 7.17 -4.19
CA ALA A 320 -2.10 7.40 -4.86
C ALA A 320 -1.90 7.43 -6.39
N GLY A 321 -2.44 6.46 -7.12
CA GLY A 321 -2.16 6.30 -8.54
C GLY A 321 -1.49 4.99 -8.90
N ALA A 322 -0.78 4.36 -7.97
CA ALA A 322 -0.11 3.07 -8.20
C ALA A 322 -1.10 1.93 -8.46
N GLU A 323 -2.31 2.06 -7.90
CA GLU A 323 -3.45 1.23 -8.21
C GLU A 323 -4.21 1.70 -9.46
N ARG A 324 -4.06 2.96 -9.91
CA ARG A 324 -4.84 3.57 -11.02
C ARG A 324 -4.46 3.06 -12.42
N THR A 325 -4.05 1.80 -12.54
CA THR A 325 -4.12 1.06 -13.81
C THR A 325 -5.40 0.23 -13.92
N PHE A 326 -6.44 0.56 -13.12
CA PHE A 326 -7.84 0.17 -13.37
C PHE A 326 -8.38 0.60 -14.73
N GLU A 327 -7.57 1.32 -15.49
CA GLU A 327 -7.68 1.48 -16.92
C GLU A 327 -7.59 0.18 -17.71
N ARG A 328 -8.69 -0.55 -17.92
CA ARG A 328 -8.82 -1.41 -19.11
C ARG A 328 -8.28 -0.62 -20.29
N ASP A 329 -7.19 -1.10 -20.87
CA ASP A 329 -6.64 -0.48 -22.07
C ASP A 329 -7.71 -0.47 -23.16
N LEU A 330 -7.75 0.58 -23.97
CA LEU A 330 -8.80 0.74 -24.98
C LEU A 330 -8.34 0.13 -26.29
N TRP A 331 -9.24 -0.55 -27.00
CA TRP A 331 -8.92 -1.31 -28.22
C TRP A 331 -7.81 -2.37 -28.03
N PRO A 332 -7.86 -3.23 -27.01
CA PRO A 332 -6.83 -4.27 -26.82
C PRO A 332 -6.91 -5.30 -27.95
N GLY A 333 -5.83 -5.48 -28.69
CA GLY A 333 -5.76 -6.47 -29.77
C GLY A 333 -6.72 -6.21 -30.95
N SER A 334 -7.19 -4.97 -31.13
CA SER A 334 -8.06 -4.62 -32.26
C SER A 334 -7.32 -4.80 -33.58
N ALA A 335 -7.97 -5.45 -34.55
CA ALA A 335 -7.45 -5.55 -35.92
C ALA A 335 -7.58 -4.22 -36.70
N SER A 336 -8.52 -3.36 -36.29
CA SER A 336 -8.87 -2.12 -36.98
C SER A 336 -8.12 -0.91 -36.44
N VAL A 337 -7.80 -0.89 -35.14
CA VAL A 337 -7.09 0.20 -34.47
C VAL A 337 -5.71 -0.27 -34.06
N LYS A 338 -4.67 0.24 -34.76
CA LYS A 338 -3.29 -0.20 -34.57
C LYS A 338 -2.65 0.51 -33.38
N GLU A 339 -2.00 -0.25 -32.52
CA GLU A 339 -1.28 0.29 -31.35
C GLU A 339 0.03 0.96 -31.74
N LEU A 340 0.31 2.09 -31.10
CA LEU A 340 1.59 2.79 -31.11
C LEU A 340 2.13 2.73 -29.68
N ALA A 341 3.00 1.75 -29.41
CA ALA A 341 3.49 1.45 -28.07
C ALA A 341 4.64 2.37 -27.64
N THR A 342 5.35 2.97 -28.60
CA THR A 342 6.53 3.82 -28.33
C THR A 342 6.40 5.20 -28.96
N MET A 343 7.17 6.18 -28.44
CA MET A 343 7.27 7.52 -29.04
C MET A 343 7.82 7.46 -30.47
N GLU A 344 8.72 6.52 -30.77
CA GLU A 344 9.28 6.33 -32.11
C GLU A 344 8.20 5.87 -33.10
N GLU A 345 7.39 4.88 -32.71
CA GLU A 345 6.26 4.42 -33.51
C GLU A 345 5.23 5.54 -33.73
N ALA A 346 4.98 6.34 -32.69
CA ALA A 346 4.08 7.48 -32.76
C ALA A 346 4.58 8.54 -33.76
N LEU A 347 5.86 8.90 -33.73
CA LEU A 347 6.44 9.84 -34.70
C LEU A 347 6.45 9.25 -36.12
N ALA A 348 6.71 7.95 -36.26
CA ALA A 348 6.79 7.29 -37.55
C ALA A 348 5.47 7.31 -38.34
N ILE A 349 4.29 7.50 -37.70
CA ILE A 349 3.04 7.60 -38.46
C ILE A 349 2.96 8.88 -39.28
N LYS A 350 3.66 9.95 -38.87
CA LYS A 350 3.68 11.23 -39.58
C LYS A 350 4.32 11.08 -40.97
N SER A 351 5.23 10.14 -41.16
CA SER A 351 5.87 9.88 -42.46
C SER A 351 5.22 8.75 -43.28
N LYS A 352 4.23 8.04 -42.73
CA LYS A 352 3.56 6.90 -43.39
C LYS A 352 2.41 7.29 -44.33
N GLY A 353 2.06 8.58 -44.37
CA GLY A 353 0.96 9.10 -45.18
C GLY A 353 -0.35 9.19 -44.40
N PRO A 354 -1.48 9.38 -45.11
CA PRO A 354 -2.70 9.85 -44.48
C PRO A 354 -3.35 8.80 -43.58
N GLY A 355 -3.89 9.25 -42.45
CA GLY A 355 -4.49 8.38 -41.45
C GLY A 355 -5.15 9.13 -40.31
N ALA A 356 -5.56 8.41 -39.27
CA ALA A 356 -6.09 9.00 -38.04
C ALA A 356 -5.46 8.38 -36.79
N VAL A 357 -5.27 9.18 -35.76
CA VAL A 357 -4.79 8.72 -34.45
C VAL A 357 -5.66 9.27 -33.34
N VAL A 358 -6.04 8.42 -32.40
CA VAL A 358 -6.58 8.86 -31.10
C VAL A 358 -5.47 8.84 -30.07
N VAL A 359 -5.25 9.99 -29.44
CA VAL A 359 -4.50 10.07 -28.20
C VAL A 359 -5.49 9.95 -27.05
N TYR A 360 -5.33 8.92 -26.22
CA TYR A 360 -6.26 8.57 -25.17
C TYR A 360 -5.58 8.39 -23.82
N ALA A 361 -6.41 8.40 -22.80
CA ALA A 361 -6.08 7.97 -21.45
C ALA A 361 -7.10 6.90 -21.05
N PRO A 362 -6.67 5.73 -20.53
CA PRO A 362 -7.61 4.69 -20.17
C PRO A 362 -8.67 5.17 -19.13
N TRP A 363 -8.31 6.12 -18.24
CA TRP A 363 -9.15 6.68 -17.16
C TRP A 363 -10.22 7.62 -17.65
N CYS A 364 -10.13 8.06 -18.89
CA CYS A 364 -11.03 9.07 -19.40
C CYS A 364 -12.36 8.41 -19.82
N PRO A 365 -13.49 8.75 -19.17
CA PRO A 365 -14.80 8.20 -19.53
C PRO A 365 -15.20 8.57 -20.97
N PHE A 366 -14.73 9.70 -21.49
CA PHE A 366 -14.94 10.08 -22.89
C PHE A 366 -14.11 9.23 -23.86
N CYS A 367 -12.93 8.76 -23.46
CA CYS A 367 -12.16 7.80 -24.25
C CYS A 367 -12.86 6.44 -24.28
N GLN A 368 -13.38 5.99 -23.14
CA GLN A 368 -14.13 4.73 -23.04
C GLN A 368 -15.40 4.77 -23.89
N ALA A 369 -16.17 5.87 -23.86
CA ALA A 369 -17.37 6.05 -24.67
C ALA A 369 -17.08 6.10 -26.18
N LEU A 370 -15.87 6.51 -26.58
CA LEU A 370 -15.44 6.63 -27.97
C LEU A 370 -15.09 5.26 -28.61
N GLU A 371 -14.86 4.22 -27.80
CA GLU A 371 -14.25 2.96 -28.25
C GLU A 371 -14.97 2.32 -29.46
N ALA A 372 -16.28 2.13 -29.35
CA ALA A 372 -17.08 1.47 -30.39
C ALA A 372 -17.17 2.27 -31.70
N GLU A 373 -17.23 3.60 -31.63
CA GLU A 373 -17.33 4.46 -32.82
C GLU A 373 -15.99 4.61 -33.52
N PHE A 374 -14.90 4.75 -32.75
CA PHE A 374 -13.57 4.86 -33.31
C PHE A 374 -13.07 3.56 -33.93
N GLU A 375 -13.48 2.40 -33.43
CA GLU A 375 -13.12 1.10 -34.00
C GLU A 375 -13.69 0.91 -35.42
N LYS A 376 -14.84 1.53 -35.72
CA LYS A 376 -15.46 1.52 -37.06
C LYS A 376 -14.77 2.49 -38.04
N LEU A 377 -13.92 3.40 -37.55
CA LEU A 377 -13.37 4.50 -38.34
C LEU A 377 -12.48 4.02 -39.49
N ALA A 378 -11.69 2.96 -39.27
CA ALA A 378 -10.83 2.39 -40.31
C ALA A 378 -11.67 1.90 -41.50
N GLY A 379 -12.77 1.20 -41.25
CA GLY A 379 -13.70 0.74 -42.30
C GLY A 379 -14.42 1.91 -42.99
N ALA A 380 -14.83 2.93 -42.24
CA ALA A 380 -15.52 4.09 -42.80
C ALA A 380 -14.60 5.00 -43.66
N THR A 381 -13.32 5.09 -43.31
CA THR A 381 -12.34 5.93 -44.02
C THR A 381 -11.59 5.22 -45.13
N GLY A 382 -11.33 3.91 -44.97
CA GLY A 382 -10.39 3.17 -45.80
C GLY A 382 -8.92 3.52 -45.49
N LEU A 383 -8.66 4.26 -44.42
CA LEU A 383 -7.32 4.72 -44.02
C LEU A 383 -6.87 4.02 -42.73
N PRO A 384 -5.54 3.95 -42.48
CA PRO A 384 -5.01 3.45 -41.22
C PRO A 384 -5.49 4.29 -40.03
N VAL A 385 -5.94 3.61 -38.98
CA VAL A 385 -6.34 4.21 -37.71
C VAL A 385 -5.45 3.68 -36.59
N TYR A 386 -4.98 4.57 -35.74
CA TYR A 386 -4.03 4.28 -34.68
C TYR A 386 -4.53 4.72 -33.30
N LYS A 387 -4.02 4.08 -32.26
CA LYS A 387 -4.16 4.52 -30.86
C LYS A 387 -2.79 4.82 -30.27
N PHE A 388 -2.72 5.89 -29.47
CA PHE A 388 -1.54 6.23 -28.68
C PHE A 388 -1.96 6.59 -27.25
N ARG A 389 -1.40 5.88 -26.26
CA ARG A 389 -1.67 6.14 -24.85
C ARG A 389 -0.83 7.32 -24.38
N GLY A 390 -1.48 8.46 -24.12
CA GLY A 390 -0.80 9.74 -23.86
C GLY A 390 -0.80 10.22 -22.41
N ASP A 391 -1.44 9.51 -21.48
CA ASP A 391 -1.60 9.92 -20.07
C ASP A 391 -0.27 9.97 -19.30
N GLU A 392 0.66 9.07 -19.61
CA GLU A 392 2.02 9.03 -19.05
C GLU A 392 3.02 9.91 -19.83
N LEU A 393 2.66 10.38 -21.02
CA LEU A 393 3.54 11.10 -21.95
C LEU A 393 2.91 12.44 -22.40
N ARG A 394 2.39 13.22 -21.44
CA ARG A 394 1.56 14.41 -21.72
C ARG A 394 2.28 15.49 -22.52
N ASP A 395 3.52 15.80 -22.17
CA ASP A 395 4.29 16.85 -22.87
C ASP A 395 4.53 16.48 -24.34
N PHE A 396 4.92 15.22 -24.57
CA PHE A 396 5.08 14.66 -25.92
C PHE A 396 3.75 14.61 -26.69
N ALA A 397 2.68 14.14 -26.07
CA ALA A 397 1.35 14.10 -26.68
C ALA A 397 0.84 15.51 -27.04
N GLN A 398 1.15 16.50 -26.20
CA GLN A 398 0.81 17.89 -26.44
C GLN A 398 1.61 18.49 -27.60
N SER A 399 2.94 18.29 -27.63
CA SER A 399 3.80 18.85 -28.67
C SER A 399 3.59 18.18 -30.03
N GLU A 400 3.45 16.86 -30.05
CA GLU A 400 3.44 16.10 -31.30
C GLU A 400 2.04 15.85 -31.84
N PHE A 401 1.02 15.85 -30.99
CA PHE A 401 -0.35 15.45 -31.34
C PHE A 401 -1.42 16.42 -30.87
N ASN A 402 -1.07 17.68 -30.59
CA ASN A 402 -2.00 18.74 -30.19
C ASN A 402 -2.91 18.36 -29.01
N THR A 403 -2.47 17.46 -28.14
CA THR A 403 -3.31 16.88 -27.09
C THR A 403 -3.26 17.74 -25.83
N LYS A 404 -4.32 18.50 -25.56
CA LYS A 404 -4.52 19.24 -24.29
C LYS A 404 -5.44 18.50 -23.31
N SER A 405 -6.33 17.65 -23.84
CA SER A 405 -7.30 16.85 -23.09
C SER A 405 -7.56 15.53 -23.82
N PHE A 406 -8.15 14.55 -23.15
CA PHE A 406 -8.45 13.25 -23.75
C PHE A 406 -9.97 13.06 -23.92
N PRO A 407 -10.44 12.36 -24.98
CA PRO A 407 -9.68 11.91 -26.14
C PRO A 407 -9.37 13.07 -27.10
N THR A 408 -8.15 13.13 -27.61
CA THR A 408 -7.81 13.98 -28.75
C THR A 408 -7.70 13.10 -30.00
N ILE A 409 -8.51 13.40 -31.02
CA ILE A 409 -8.46 12.74 -32.32
C ILE A 409 -7.72 13.66 -33.27
N ASN A 410 -6.76 13.12 -34.02
CA ASN A 410 -6.08 13.85 -35.07
C ASN A 410 -6.16 13.09 -36.40
N ALA A 411 -6.28 13.84 -37.49
CA ALA A 411 -5.97 13.37 -38.83
C ALA A 411 -4.48 13.64 -39.13
N ILE A 412 -3.84 12.70 -39.82
CA ILE A 412 -2.49 12.84 -40.37
C ILE A 412 -2.65 13.11 -41.86
N THR A 413 -2.05 14.19 -42.38
CA THR A 413 -2.11 14.53 -43.82
C THR A 413 -1.08 13.75 -44.64
N SER A 414 -1.17 13.81 -45.96
CA SER A 414 -0.20 13.21 -46.87
C SER A 414 1.22 13.78 -46.68
N GLU A 415 1.34 15.02 -46.21
CA GLU A 415 2.60 15.70 -45.87
C GLU A 415 3.06 15.47 -44.42
N GLY A 416 2.29 14.69 -43.65
CA GLY A 416 2.61 14.35 -42.26
C GLY A 416 2.21 15.40 -41.22
N ALA A 417 1.39 16.38 -41.60
CA ALA A 417 0.85 17.34 -40.65
C ALA A 417 -0.20 16.66 -39.75
N VAL A 418 -0.22 17.04 -38.46
CA VAL A 418 -1.17 16.52 -37.48
C VAL A 418 -2.24 17.57 -37.22
N VAL A 419 -3.48 17.29 -37.64
CA VAL A 419 -4.60 18.22 -37.57
C VAL A 419 -5.65 17.69 -36.62
N LYS A 420 -5.95 18.48 -35.58
CA LYS A 420 -6.89 18.11 -34.52
C LYS A 420 -8.34 18.17 -34.98
N TYR A 421 -9.14 17.19 -34.57
CA TYR A 421 -10.58 17.22 -34.68
C TYR A 421 -11.17 18.07 -33.56
N GLU A 422 -11.74 19.22 -33.91
CA GLU A 422 -12.27 20.20 -32.93
C GLU A 422 -13.77 20.01 -32.61
N SER A 423 -14.46 19.07 -33.26
CA SER A 423 -15.89 18.84 -33.01
C SER A 423 -16.11 17.97 -31.77
N GLU A 424 -17.19 18.28 -31.05
CA GLU A 424 -17.68 17.45 -29.94
C GLU A 424 -18.53 16.25 -30.43
N VAL A 425 -18.90 16.19 -31.71
CA VAL A 425 -19.69 15.09 -32.27
C VAL A 425 -18.79 13.89 -32.53
N ARG A 426 -18.98 12.79 -31.78
CA ARG A 426 -18.10 11.61 -31.82
C ARG A 426 -18.70 10.40 -32.56
N THR A 427 -19.52 10.62 -33.58
CA THR A 427 -20.03 9.53 -34.43
C THR A 427 -19.01 9.17 -35.50
N VAL A 428 -19.01 7.91 -35.94
CA VAL A 428 -18.10 7.43 -36.99
C VAL A 428 -18.24 8.24 -38.28
N GLU A 429 -19.44 8.68 -38.65
CA GLU A 429 -19.69 9.46 -39.87
C GLU A 429 -19.04 10.85 -39.79
N ALA A 430 -19.19 11.55 -38.67
CA ALA A 430 -18.63 12.88 -38.47
C ALA A 430 -17.10 12.84 -38.44
N MET A 431 -16.52 11.84 -37.76
CA MET A 431 -15.08 11.62 -37.72
C MET A 431 -14.54 11.22 -39.09
N ALA A 432 -15.21 10.32 -39.81
CA ALA A 432 -14.77 9.87 -41.13
C ALA A 432 -14.83 10.99 -42.17
N ALA A 433 -15.85 11.86 -42.13
CA ALA A 433 -15.94 13.03 -42.99
C ALA A 433 -14.77 13.99 -42.79
N PHE A 434 -14.42 14.27 -41.53
CA PHE A 434 -13.26 15.09 -41.18
C PHE A 434 -11.96 14.45 -41.68
N VAL A 435 -11.70 13.18 -41.32
CA VAL A 435 -10.46 12.49 -41.71
C VAL A 435 -10.32 12.47 -43.24
N LYS A 436 -11.37 12.16 -44.00
CA LYS A 436 -11.31 12.17 -45.48
C LYS A 436 -11.11 13.56 -46.08
N ALA A 437 -11.60 14.61 -45.44
CA ALA A 437 -11.43 15.98 -45.92
C ALA A 437 -10.03 16.51 -45.65
N THR A 438 -9.45 16.14 -44.50
CA THR A 438 -8.19 16.67 -44.00
C THR A 438 -6.99 15.82 -44.40
N ALA A 439 -7.12 14.50 -44.44
CA ALA A 439 -6.04 13.57 -44.75
C ALA A 439 -5.79 13.41 -46.27
N LYS A 440 -6.04 14.46 -47.07
CA LYS A 440 -5.73 14.45 -48.50
C LYS A 440 -4.27 14.84 -48.74
#